data_AF-A0A6L6F4Z8-F1
#
_entry.id   AF-A0A6L6F4Z8-F1
#
_cell.length_a   1.000
_cell.length_b   1.000
_cell.length_c   1.000
_cell.angle_alpha   90.00
_cell.angle_beta   90.00
_cell.angle_gamma   90.00
#
_symmetry.space_group_name_H-M   'P 1'
#
loop_
_entity.id
_entity.type
_entity.pdbx_description
1 polymer ?
#
loop_
_entity_poly.entity_id
_entity_poly.type
_entity_poly.pdbx_seq_one_letter_code
_entity_poly.pdbx_strand_id
1 'polypeptide(L)'
;MVHTNLYNLGKGVIVNIHGEQKPESIKNMYNVMVTGGNAEFDIVFFNGDRTNRLPENILHGVQWPIKDETVDQETIKSLIEKVEAHEQAEKAEEKQKQHEFNQGVEFQKNNCYFSHLTQINANTDNRTKIVGKNIRSELKKHFPKTKFSVRKQYYSTYHVSLTDGPTVDEVESIINKYETSRFDSYTDCHYSETSPFNMVYGGADYVFTKRHYSDEIISLAIKSLIEKQG
;
A
#
# COMPACT_ATOMS: atom_id res chain seq x y z
N MET A 1 2.50 7.14 -36.97
CA MET A 1 2.98 6.90 -35.57
C MET A 1 2.68 8.12 -34.71
N VAL A 2 2.73 7.96 -33.40
CA VAL A 2 2.60 9.06 -32.43
C VAL A 2 3.76 9.02 -31.44
N HIS A 3 4.06 10.14 -30.79
CA HIS A 3 5.03 10.21 -29.70
C HIS A 3 4.48 11.08 -28.58
N THR A 4 4.72 10.71 -27.32
CA THR A 4 4.47 11.60 -26.17
C THR A 4 5.51 11.38 -25.07
N ASN A 5 5.83 12.44 -24.33
CA ASN A 5 6.67 12.34 -23.13
C ASN A 5 5.83 12.18 -21.85
N LEU A 6 4.50 12.23 -21.97
CA LEU A 6 3.61 12.00 -20.85
C LEU A 6 3.79 10.57 -20.33
N TYR A 7 3.84 10.43 -19.01
CA TYR A 7 3.93 9.14 -18.31
C TYR A 7 5.07 8.23 -18.81
N ASN A 8 6.12 8.81 -19.39
CA ASN A 8 7.23 8.07 -20.02
C ASN A 8 6.81 7.07 -21.12
N LEU A 9 5.70 7.35 -21.82
CA LEU A 9 5.14 6.47 -22.86
C LEU A 9 6.00 6.40 -24.13
N GLY A 10 6.57 7.53 -24.56
CA GLY A 10 7.45 7.59 -25.72
C GLY A 10 6.71 7.37 -27.04
N LYS A 11 7.28 6.54 -27.92
CA LYS A 11 6.73 6.25 -29.26
C LYS A 11 5.57 5.26 -29.18
N GLY A 12 4.54 5.48 -29.98
CA GLY A 12 3.40 4.59 -30.10
C GLY A 12 2.82 4.51 -31.51
N VAL A 13 1.97 3.50 -31.71
CA VAL A 13 1.28 3.20 -32.97
C VAL A 13 -0.22 3.24 -32.71
N ILE A 14 -0.95 3.99 -33.53
CA ILE A 14 -2.42 3.96 -33.52
C ILE A 14 -2.84 2.62 -34.13
N VAL A 15 -3.51 1.79 -33.35
CA VAL A 15 -3.96 0.46 -33.76
C VAL A 15 -5.45 0.40 -34.09
N ASN A 16 -6.22 1.37 -33.58
CA ASN A 16 -7.65 1.47 -33.86
C ASN A 16 -8.14 2.92 -33.80
N ILE A 17 -9.16 3.24 -34.59
CA ILE A 17 -9.83 4.54 -34.61
C ILE A 17 -11.33 4.27 -34.47
N HIS A 18 -11.93 4.83 -33.43
CA HIS A 18 -13.35 4.71 -33.14
C HIS A 18 -14.05 6.00 -33.54
N GLY A 19 -15.02 5.93 -34.43
CA GLY A 19 -15.76 7.10 -34.92
C GLY A 19 -15.10 7.75 -36.16
N GLU A 20 -15.66 8.88 -36.56
CA GLU A 20 -15.19 9.63 -37.73
C GLU A 20 -14.38 10.83 -37.26
N GLN A 21 -13.12 10.90 -37.68
CA GLN A 21 -12.20 11.99 -37.38
C GLN A 21 -12.75 13.33 -37.87
N LYS A 22 -12.66 14.36 -37.01
CA LYS A 22 -13.02 15.76 -37.33
C LYS A 22 -12.01 16.72 -36.69
N PRO A 23 -10.71 16.63 -37.04
CA PRO A 23 -9.66 17.40 -36.39
C PRO A 23 -9.83 18.92 -36.57
N GLU A 24 -10.46 19.36 -37.66
CA GLU A 24 -10.77 20.76 -37.94
C GLU A 24 -11.78 21.37 -36.94
N SER A 25 -12.56 20.54 -36.24
CA SER A 25 -13.49 20.99 -35.22
C SER A 25 -12.82 21.30 -33.88
N ILE A 26 -11.54 20.94 -33.73
CA ILE A 26 -10.79 21.10 -32.49
C ILE A 26 -10.50 22.57 -32.22
N LYS A 27 -10.85 23.03 -31.02
CA LYS A 27 -10.67 24.41 -30.56
C LYS A 27 -9.91 24.41 -29.23
N ASN A 28 -8.84 25.20 -29.19
CA ASN A 28 -8.13 25.51 -27.96
C ASN A 28 -8.72 26.80 -27.35
N MET A 29 -9.36 26.66 -26.19
CA MET A 29 -9.87 27.78 -25.40
C MET A 29 -8.83 28.17 -24.36
N TYR A 30 -8.16 29.30 -24.61
CA TYR A 30 -7.27 29.99 -23.67
C TYR A 30 -6.10 29.15 -23.12
N ASN A 31 -5.60 28.14 -23.86
CA ASN A 31 -4.53 27.23 -23.42
C ASN A 31 -4.84 26.42 -22.14
N VAL A 32 -6.10 26.39 -21.69
CA VAL A 32 -6.53 25.66 -20.49
C VAL A 32 -7.52 24.53 -20.83
N MET A 33 -8.24 24.63 -21.95
CA MET A 33 -9.23 23.64 -22.35
C MET A 33 -9.21 23.41 -23.86
N VAL A 34 -9.17 22.15 -24.29
CA VAL A 34 -9.28 21.76 -25.70
C VAL A 34 -10.58 20.99 -25.90
N THR A 35 -11.43 21.42 -26.83
CA THR A 35 -12.72 20.80 -27.16
C THR A 35 -12.82 20.50 -28.65
N GLY A 36 -13.77 19.67 -29.06
CA GLY A 36 -13.93 19.24 -30.46
C GLY A 36 -13.31 17.87 -30.73
N GLY A 37 -13.29 17.47 -32.00
CA GLY A 37 -13.02 16.08 -32.40
C GLY A 37 -14.26 15.19 -32.28
N ASN A 38 -14.25 14.09 -33.01
CA ASN A 38 -15.37 13.13 -33.11
C ASN A 38 -14.87 11.67 -33.23
N ALA A 39 -13.59 11.44 -32.95
CA ALA A 39 -12.99 10.12 -32.86
C ALA A 39 -12.24 9.87 -31.53
N GLU A 40 -11.98 8.60 -31.27
CA GLU A 40 -11.11 8.13 -30.19
C GLU A 40 -10.11 7.12 -30.73
N PHE A 41 -8.92 7.04 -30.13
CA PHE A 41 -7.80 6.27 -30.68
C PHE A 41 -7.28 5.27 -29.65
N ASP A 42 -7.09 4.02 -30.10
CA ASP A 42 -6.31 3.05 -29.34
C ASP A 42 -4.87 3.11 -29.81
N ILE A 43 -3.94 3.27 -28.88
CA ILE A 43 -2.51 3.48 -29.14
C ILE A 43 -1.73 2.47 -28.31
N VAL A 44 -0.82 1.75 -28.98
CA VAL A 44 0.12 0.83 -28.33
C VAL A 44 1.51 1.42 -28.40
N PHE A 45 2.19 1.48 -27.25
CA PHE A 45 3.51 2.08 -27.12
C PHE A 45 4.62 1.03 -27.15
N PHE A 46 5.80 1.44 -27.61
CA PHE A 46 6.97 0.56 -27.67
C PHE A 46 7.54 0.22 -26.29
N ASN A 47 7.15 0.96 -25.25
CA ASN A 47 7.55 0.68 -23.87
C ASN A 47 6.71 -0.43 -23.21
N GLY A 48 5.66 -0.94 -23.86
CA GLY A 48 4.78 -1.98 -23.33
C GLY A 48 3.44 -1.49 -22.77
N ASP A 49 3.18 -0.18 -22.83
CA ASP A 49 1.91 0.39 -22.40
C ASP A 49 0.90 0.53 -23.56
N ARG A 50 -0.37 0.75 -23.21
CA ARG A 50 -1.39 1.21 -24.16
C ARG A 50 -2.29 2.29 -23.59
N THR A 51 -2.80 3.12 -24.48
CA THR A 51 -3.93 4.00 -24.20
C THR A 51 -5.12 3.53 -25.02
N ASN A 52 -6.25 3.30 -24.34
CA ASN A 52 -7.50 2.96 -25.00
C ASN A 52 -8.39 4.20 -25.05
N ARG A 53 -9.08 4.40 -26.17
CA ARG A 53 -10.03 5.50 -26.39
C ARG A 53 -9.45 6.89 -26.09
N LEU A 54 -8.22 7.18 -26.52
CA LEU A 54 -7.66 8.54 -26.42
C LEU A 54 -8.52 9.50 -27.26
N PRO A 55 -9.12 10.55 -26.68
CA PRO A 55 -9.91 11.51 -27.44
C PRO A 55 -9.10 12.25 -28.52
N GLU A 56 -9.70 12.49 -29.69
CA GLU A 56 -9.07 13.16 -30.84
C GLU A 56 -8.50 14.54 -30.51
N ASN A 57 -9.21 15.34 -29.71
CA ASN A 57 -8.72 16.64 -29.24
C ASN A 57 -7.44 16.54 -28.39
N ILE A 58 -7.24 15.45 -27.65
CA ILE A 58 -6.01 15.22 -26.89
C ILE A 58 -4.90 14.77 -27.83
N LEU A 59 -5.19 13.85 -28.77
CA LEU A 59 -4.20 13.35 -29.72
C LEU A 59 -3.62 14.46 -30.61
N HIS A 60 -4.42 15.45 -30.99
CA HIS A 60 -3.94 16.61 -31.75
C HIS A 60 -3.38 17.74 -30.87
N GLY A 61 -3.25 17.50 -29.56
CA GLY A 61 -2.66 18.43 -28.61
C GLY A 61 -1.13 18.54 -28.73
N VAL A 62 -0.57 19.60 -28.14
CA VAL A 62 0.88 19.93 -28.22
C VAL A 62 1.80 18.82 -27.67
N GLN A 63 1.28 17.94 -26.82
CA GLN A 63 2.04 16.86 -26.18
C GLN A 63 2.07 15.57 -27.01
N TRP A 64 1.39 15.53 -28.16
CA TRP A 64 1.18 14.35 -28.98
C TRP A 64 1.58 14.56 -30.45
N PRO A 65 2.87 14.80 -30.76
CA PRO A 65 3.34 14.86 -32.14
C PRO A 65 2.98 13.57 -32.91
N ILE A 66 2.17 13.74 -33.96
CA ILE A 66 1.85 12.70 -34.94
C ILE A 66 2.89 12.77 -36.05
N LYS A 67 3.46 11.61 -36.41
CA LYS A 67 4.43 11.46 -37.50
C LYS A 67 3.87 10.57 -38.59
N ASP A 68 4.15 10.92 -39.83
CA ASP A 68 3.83 10.12 -41.03
C ASP A 68 4.82 8.95 -41.19
N GLU A 69 4.88 8.13 -40.14
CA GLU A 69 5.65 6.89 -40.10
C GLU A 69 4.65 5.75 -39.89
N THR A 70 4.72 4.73 -40.74
CA THR A 70 3.91 3.52 -40.64
C THR A 70 4.75 2.36 -40.11
N VAL A 71 4.07 1.41 -39.49
CA VAL A 71 4.65 0.18 -38.96
C VAL A 71 3.98 -0.99 -39.67
N ASP A 72 4.73 -2.04 -39.95
CA ASP A 72 4.19 -3.24 -40.55
C ASP A 72 3.23 -3.96 -39.59
N GLN A 73 2.33 -4.78 -40.16
CA GLN A 73 1.30 -5.47 -39.39
C GLN A 73 1.86 -6.49 -38.40
N GLU A 74 3.03 -7.09 -38.69
CA GLU A 74 3.66 -8.08 -37.82
C GLU A 74 4.20 -7.42 -36.55
N THR A 75 4.86 -6.26 -36.69
CA THR A 75 5.32 -5.45 -35.56
C THR A 75 4.14 -4.96 -34.72
N ILE A 76 3.05 -4.47 -35.34
CA ILE A 76 1.84 -4.06 -34.60
C ILE A 76 1.27 -5.22 -33.79
N LYS A 77 1.16 -6.40 -34.41
CA LYS A 77 0.67 -7.61 -33.74
C LYS A 77 1.56 -7.99 -32.56
N SER A 78 2.88 -7.98 -32.74
CA SER A 78 3.84 -8.28 -31.67
C SER A 78 3.75 -7.30 -30.50
N LEU A 79 3.53 -6.01 -30.78
CA LEU A 79 3.33 -5.01 -29.75
C LEU A 79 2.06 -5.27 -28.95
N ILE A 80 0.93 -5.53 -29.61
CA ILE A 80 -0.35 -5.85 -28.94
C ILE A 80 -0.20 -7.09 -28.06
N GLU A 81 0.39 -8.18 -28.58
CA GLU A 81 0.61 -9.41 -27.83
C GLU A 81 1.43 -9.19 -26.55
N LYS A 82 2.47 -8.35 -26.62
CA LYS A 82 3.30 -8.00 -25.44
C LYS A 82 2.50 -7.24 -24.38
N VAL A 83 1.73 -6.23 -24.79
CA VAL A 83 0.91 -5.45 -23.85
C VAL A 83 -0.16 -6.32 -23.19
N GLU A 84 -0.84 -7.17 -23.97
CA GLU A 84 -1.84 -8.09 -23.43
C GLU A 84 -1.24 -9.10 -22.46
N ALA A 85 -0.07 -9.67 -22.78
CA ALA A 85 0.64 -10.57 -21.89
C ALA A 85 1.05 -9.89 -20.58
N HIS A 86 1.53 -8.64 -20.65
CA HIS A 86 1.89 -7.85 -19.46
C HIS A 86 0.66 -7.59 -18.57
N GLU A 87 -0.43 -7.08 -19.14
CA GLU A 87 -1.66 -6.83 -18.37
C GLU A 87 -2.26 -8.11 -17.77
N GLN A 88 -2.19 -9.23 -18.50
CA GLN A 88 -2.67 -10.51 -17.99
C GLN A 88 -1.79 -11.00 -16.83
N ALA A 89 -0.47 -10.82 -16.93
CA ALA A 89 0.47 -11.16 -15.86
C ALA A 89 0.21 -10.31 -14.61
N GLU A 90 0.05 -8.99 -14.75
CA GLU A 90 -0.28 -8.08 -13.64
C GLU A 90 -1.61 -8.47 -12.97
N LYS A 91 -2.67 -8.69 -13.78
CA LYS A 91 -3.98 -9.14 -13.26
C LYS A 91 -3.89 -10.52 -12.58
N ALA A 92 -3.05 -11.41 -13.08
CA ALA A 92 -2.84 -12.73 -12.47
C ALA A 92 -2.09 -12.61 -11.14
N GLU A 93 -1.07 -11.75 -11.07
CA GLU A 93 -0.32 -11.46 -9.86
C GLU A 93 -1.21 -10.81 -8.79
N GLU A 94 -2.02 -9.81 -9.15
CA GLU A 94 -3.00 -9.18 -8.26
C GLU A 94 -4.02 -10.19 -7.71
N LYS A 95 -4.56 -11.05 -8.59
CA LYS A 95 -5.47 -12.13 -8.17
C LYS A 95 -4.79 -13.12 -7.25
N GLN A 96 -3.54 -13.46 -7.52
CA GLN A 96 -2.76 -14.37 -6.69
C GLN A 96 -2.50 -13.74 -5.30
N LYS A 97 -2.04 -12.48 -5.25
CA LYS A 97 -1.85 -11.74 -3.99
C LYS A 97 -3.16 -11.64 -3.20
N GLN A 98 -4.27 -11.33 -3.86
CA GLN A 98 -5.58 -11.28 -3.21
C GLN A 98 -6.03 -12.65 -2.70
N HIS A 99 -5.76 -13.71 -3.46
CA HIS A 99 -6.06 -15.08 -3.06
C HIS A 99 -5.25 -15.49 -1.82
N GLU A 100 -3.94 -15.27 -1.84
CA GLU A 100 -3.03 -15.51 -0.70
C GLU A 100 -3.43 -14.71 0.53
N PHE A 101 -3.80 -13.44 0.34
CA PHE A 101 -4.30 -12.58 1.41
C PHE A 101 -5.57 -13.17 2.04
N ASN A 102 -6.54 -13.57 1.22
CA ASN A 102 -7.80 -14.17 1.68
C ASN A 102 -7.56 -15.50 2.41
N GLN A 103 -6.66 -16.35 1.89
CA GLN A 103 -6.25 -17.58 2.57
C GLN A 103 -5.62 -17.28 3.94
N GLY A 104 -4.76 -16.26 4.01
CA GLY A 104 -4.17 -15.79 5.25
C GLY A 104 -5.23 -15.33 6.26
N VAL A 105 -6.29 -14.66 5.80
CA VAL A 105 -7.38 -14.20 6.68
C VAL A 105 -8.13 -15.40 7.25
N GLU A 106 -8.47 -16.37 6.41
CA GLU A 106 -9.15 -17.60 6.86
C GLU A 106 -8.26 -18.44 7.81
N PHE A 107 -6.95 -18.50 7.55
CA PHE A 107 -6.00 -19.11 8.47
C PHE A 107 -6.03 -18.43 9.84
N GLN A 108 -5.99 -17.09 9.88
CA GLN A 108 -6.03 -16.36 11.15
C GLN A 108 -7.34 -16.55 11.91
N LYS A 109 -8.50 -16.56 11.23
CA LYS A 109 -9.79 -16.83 11.88
C LYS A 109 -9.84 -18.17 12.61
N ASN A 110 -9.14 -19.18 12.09
CA ASN A 110 -9.09 -20.53 12.63
C ASN A 110 -7.84 -20.80 13.49
N ASN A 111 -7.00 -19.80 13.73
CA ASN A 111 -5.74 -19.97 14.42
C ASN A 111 -5.94 -20.11 15.95
N CYS A 112 -5.70 -21.32 16.47
CA CYS A 112 -5.86 -21.61 17.90
C CYS A 112 -4.85 -20.89 18.80
N TYR A 113 -3.69 -20.49 18.28
CA TYR A 113 -2.67 -19.72 19.03
C TYR A 113 -3.24 -18.38 19.54
N PHE A 114 -4.11 -17.76 18.74
CA PHE A 114 -4.76 -16.49 19.00
C PHE A 114 -6.19 -16.62 19.55
N SER A 115 -6.57 -17.80 20.07
CA SER A 115 -7.88 -18.04 20.71
C SER A 115 -8.22 -17.10 21.88
N HIS A 116 -7.20 -16.52 22.51
CA HIS A 116 -7.30 -15.55 23.59
C HIS A 116 -7.55 -14.10 23.11
N LEU A 117 -7.53 -13.87 21.79
CA LEU A 117 -7.81 -12.57 21.16
C LEU A 117 -9.27 -12.49 20.71
N THR A 118 -9.80 -11.27 20.69
CA THR A 118 -11.13 -10.97 20.18
C THR A 118 -11.05 -10.71 18.68
N GLN A 119 -11.78 -11.48 17.88
CA GLN A 119 -11.93 -11.25 16.44
C GLN A 119 -12.92 -10.09 16.18
N ILE A 120 -12.69 -9.32 15.12
CA ILE A 120 -13.58 -8.25 14.68
C ILE A 120 -14.83 -8.85 14.01
N ASN A 121 -16.01 -8.45 14.49
CA ASN A 121 -17.28 -8.61 13.80
C ASN A 121 -17.63 -7.31 13.05
N ALA A 122 -18.06 -7.43 11.79
CA ALA A 122 -18.28 -6.29 10.90
C ALA A 122 -19.45 -5.37 11.33
N ASN A 123 -20.37 -5.88 12.16
CA ASN A 123 -21.67 -5.25 12.40
C ASN A 123 -21.75 -4.39 13.68
N THR A 124 -20.77 -4.46 14.60
CA THR A 124 -20.95 -3.80 15.92
C THR A 124 -19.68 -3.26 16.56
N ASP A 125 -18.51 -3.55 15.99
CA ASP A 125 -17.26 -3.36 16.73
C ASP A 125 -16.59 -2.01 16.49
N ASN A 126 -16.32 -1.31 17.60
CA ASN A 126 -15.34 -0.23 17.57
C ASN A 126 -13.93 -0.85 17.43
N ARG A 127 -13.45 -0.98 16.20
CA ARG A 127 -12.15 -1.60 15.84
C ARG A 127 -11.01 -1.15 16.74
N THR A 128 -10.93 0.15 17.04
CA THR A 128 -9.88 0.67 17.93
C THR A 128 -9.97 0.05 19.32
N LYS A 129 -11.16 -0.08 19.92
CA LYS A 129 -11.33 -0.72 21.24
C LYS A 129 -10.89 -2.19 21.24
N ILE A 130 -11.11 -2.91 20.15
CA ILE A 130 -10.68 -4.31 20.00
C ILE A 130 -9.16 -4.42 19.98
N VAL A 131 -8.48 -3.58 19.20
CA VAL A 131 -7.01 -3.58 19.14
C VAL A 131 -6.42 -3.38 20.54
N GLY A 132 -6.89 -2.37 21.27
CA GLY A 132 -6.41 -2.13 22.64
C GLY A 132 -6.69 -3.30 23.59
N LYS A 133 -7.82 -4.01 23.42
CA LYS A 133 -8.15 -5.22 24.20
C LYS A 133 -7.21 -6.37 23.85
N ASN A 134 -6.92 -6.56 22.58
CA ASN A 134 -6.07 -7.63 22.08
C ASN A 134 -4.61 -7.44 22.49
N ILE A 135 -4.07 -6.21 22.35
CA ILE A 135 -2.74 -5.86 22.87
C ILE A 135 -2.62 -6.19 24.37
N ARG A 136 -3.60 -5.80 25.19
CA ARG A 136 -3.59 -6.14 26.62
C ARG A 136 -3.65 -7.64 26.88
N SER A 137 -4.46 -8.38 26.11
CA SER A 137 -4.61 -9.83 26.25
C SER A 137 -3.29 -10.55 25.95
N GLU A 138 -2.63 -10.19 24.86
CA GLU A 138 -1.37 -10.79 24.46
C GLU A 138 -0.25 -10.48 25.44
N LEU A 139 -0.08 -9.21 25.83
CA LEU A 139 0.95 -8.82 26.81
C LEU A 139 0.76 -9.54 28.14
N LYS A 140 -0.49 -9.73 28.60
CA LYS A 140 -0.78 -10.48 29.83
C LYS A 140 -0.46 -11.98 29.68
N LYS A 141 -0.66 -12.57 28.50
CA LYS A 141 -0.33 -13.97 28.23
C LYS A 141 1.19 -14.20 28.26
N HIS A 142 1.97 -13.31 27.66
CA HIS A 142 3.42 -13.44 27.58
C HIS A 142 4.15 -12.98 28.86
N PHE A 143 3.65 -11.94 29.52
CA PHE A 143 4.27 -11.34 30.71
C PHE A 143 3.26 -11.19 31.85
N PRO A 144 2.80 -12.30 32.45
CA PRO A 144 1.71 -12.30 33.43
C PRO A 144 2.03 -11.54 34.72
N LYS A 145 3.33 -11.33 35.03
CA LYS A 145 3.80 -10.62 36.23
C LYS A 145 4.06 -9.13 36.01
N THR A 146 3.99 -8.65 34.77
CA THR A 146 4.29 -7.27 34.42
C THR A 146 3.02 -6.47 34.24
N LYS A 147 2.97 -5.26 34.83
CA LYS A 147 1.85 -4.34 34.68
C LYS A 147 2.09 -3.42 33.47
N PHE A 148 1.23 -3.52 32.46
CA PHE A 148 1.25 -2.64 31.29
C PHE A 148 0.18 -1.56 31.37
N SER A 149 0.50 -0.35 30.94
CA SER A 149 -0.45 0.69 30.58
C SER A 149 -0.59 0.72 29.06
N VAL A 150 -1.77 0.38 28.54
CA VAL A 150 -2.06 0.44 27.10
C VAL A 150 -3.07 1.54 26.87
N ARG A 151 -2.61 2.66 26.29
CA ARG A 151 -3.43 3.86 26.08
C ARG A 151 -3.53 4.18 24.60
N LYS A 152 -4.77 4.35 24.14
CA LYS A 152 -5.04 4.99 22.86
C LYS A 152 -4.84 6.50 23.02
N GLN A 153 -4.10 7.12 22.10
CA GLN A 153 -4.00 8.57 22.04
C GLN A 153 -4.87 9.11 20.88
N TYR A 154 -4.26 9.72 19.87
CA TYR A 154 -4.93 10.27 18.69
C TYR A 154 -5.16 9.20 17.62
N TYR A 155 -6.22 9.38 16.84
CA TYR A 155 -6.59 8.51 15.71
C TYR A 155 -6.55 7.01 16.05
N SER A 156 -5.59 6.28 15.49
CA SER A 156 -5.38 4.84 15.60
C SER A 156 -4.06 4.52 16.32
N THR A 157 -3.47 5.47 17.06
CA THR A 157 -2.18 5.31 17.74
C THR A 157 -2.34 4.73 19.16
N TYR A 158 -1.49 3.77 19.48
CA TYR A 158 -1.38 3.14 20.80
C TYR A 158 0.00 3.36 21.43
N HIS A 159 0.01 3.71 22.72
CA HIS A 159 1.20 3.71 23.55
C HIS A 159 1.09 2.62 24.61
N VAL A 160 2.09 1.75 24.64
CA VAL A 160 2.28 0.72 25.65
C VAL A 160 3.42 1.16 26.56
N SER A 161 3.15 1.33 27.85
CA SER A 161 4.19 1.61 28.83
C SER A 161 4.23 0.60 29.97
N LEU A 162 5.43 0.39 30.48
CA LEU A 162 5.71 -0.48 31.62
C LEU A 162 6.82 0.10 32.48
N THR A 163 6.86 -0.30 33.74
CA THR A 163 7.97 -0.01 34.66
C THR A 163 8.64 -1.33 35.01
N ASP A 164 9.96 -1.39 34.82
CA ASP A 164 10.77 -2.60 34.94
C ASP A 164 10.22 -3.76 34.06
N GLY A 165 10.74 -4.98 34.22
CA GLY A 165 10.24 -6.16 33.47
C GLY A 165 10.90 -6.36 32.10
N PRO A 166 10.18 -6.84 31.06
CA PRO A 166 10.77 -7.16 29.77
C PRO A 166 11.37 -5.94 29.07
N THR A 167 12.30 -6.21 28.16
CA THR A 167 12.92 -5.21 27.28
C THR A 167 11.90 -4.65 26.29
N VAL A 168 12.23 -3.49 25.70
CA VAL A 168 11.41 -2.89 24.64
C VAL A 168 11.26 -3.86 23.48
N ASP A 169 12.38 -4.46 23.04
CA ASP A 169 12.41 -5.41 21.92
C ASP A 169 11.51 -6.64 22.16
N GLU A 170 11.53 -7.20 23.38
CA GLU A 170 10.65 -8.32 23.76
C GLU A 170 9.17 -7.93 23.66
N VAL A 171 8.81 -6.71 24.07
CA VAL A 171 7.44 -6.20 23.99
C VAL A 171 7.04 -5.93 22.53
N GLU A 172 7.90 -5.27 21.76
CA GLU A 172 7.70 -4.92 20.36
C GLU A 172 7.58 -6.15 19.45
N SER A 173 8.33 -7.22 19.75
CA SER A 173 8.18 -8.52 19.08
C SER A 173 6.76 -9.09 19.15
N ILE A 174 5.99 -8.71 20.18
CA ILE A 174 4.60 -9.12 20.37
C ILE A 174 3.66 -8.11 19.74
N ILE A 175 3.87 -6.81 19.89
CA ILE A 175 2.82 -5.82 19.54
C ILE A 175 2.97 -5.20 18.15
N ASN A 176 4.13 -5.30 17.49
CA ASN A 176 4.35 -4.67 16.18
C ASN A 176 3.47 -5.26 15.07
N LYS A 177 2.96 -6.49 15.23
CA LYS A 177 1.98 -7.08 14.29
C LYS A 177 0.64 -6.34 14.25
N TYR A 178 0.34 -5.48 15.21
CA TYR A 178 -0.84 -4.61 15.18
C TYR A 178 -0.60 -3.33 14.35
N GLU A 179 0.64 -3.02 13.97
CA GLU A 179 0.99 -1.77 13.27
C GLU A 179 0.77 -1.86 11.75
N THR A 180 -0.01 -0.93 11.21
CA THR A 180 -0.37 -0.86 9.80
C THR A 180 0.32 0.26 9.03
N SER A 181 0.95 1.23 9.70
CA SER A 181 1.74 2.27 9.01
C SER A 181 2.99 1.69 8.37
N ARG A 182 3.30 2.15 7.15
CA ARG A 182 4.57 1.93 6.47
C ARG A 182 5.07 3.26 5.91
N PHE A 183 6.39 3.43 5.91
CA PHE A 183 7.06 4.55 5.30
C PHE A 183 8.05 4.02 4.26
N ASP A 184 7.92 4.50 3.03
CA ASP A 184 8.88 4.24 1.96
C ASP A 184 9.80 5.45 1.79
N SER A 185 11.06 5.28 2.18
CA SER A 185 12.09 6.31 2.08
C SER A 185 12.47 6.66 0.64
N TYR A 186 12.22 5.77 -0.33
CA TYR A 186 12.55 6.02 -1.73
C TYR A 186 11.53 6.96 -2.38
N THR A 187 10.24 6.77 -2.07
CA THR A 187 9.16 7.63 -2.59
C THR A 187 8.77 8.77 -1.65
N ASP A 188 9.40 8.86 -0.47
CA ASP A 188 9.05 9.80 0.63
C ASP A 188 7.54 9.76 0.95
N CYS A 189 6.97 8.55 0.91
CA CYS A 189 5.53 8.34 1.00
C CYS A 189 5.17 7.47 2.21
N HIS A 190 4.16 7.93 2.94
CA HIS A 190 3.55 7.19 4.03
C HIS A 190 2.26 6.52 3.54
N TYR A 191 2.12 5.21 3.76
CA TYR A 191 0.92 4.45 3.39
C TYR A 191 0.53 3.46 4.49
N SER A 192 -0.73 3.00 4.43
CA SER A 192 -1.23 1.98 5.34
C SER A 192 -1.28 0.62 4.65
N GLU A 193 -0.67 -0.38 5.25
CA GLU A 193 -0.66 -1.76 4.79
C GLU A 193 -1.32 -2.65 5.85
N THR A 194 -2.43 -3.29 5.49
CA THR A 194 -3.17 -4.17 6.41
C THR A 194 -2.76 -5.60 6.17
N SER A 195 -2.36 -6.34 7.20
CA SER A 195 -2.08 -7.77 7.10
C SER A 195 -3.33 -8.64 7.32
N PRO A 196 -3.30 -9.94 6.95
CA PRO A 196 -4.38 -10.86 7.29
C PRO A 196 -4.69 -10.93 8.79
N PHE A 197 -3.67 -10.79 9.65
CA PHE A 197 -3.85 -10.71 11.11
C PHE A 197 -4.67 -9.48 11.49
N ASN A 198 -4.37 -8.32 10.90
CA ASN A 198 -5.08 -7.07 11.22
C ASN A 198 -6.53 -7.09 10.74
N MET A 199 -6.84 -7.80 9.66
CA MET A 199 -8.22 -7.99 9.22
C MET A 199 -9.06 -8.76 10.25
N VAL A 200 -8.46 -9.72 10.95
CA VAL A 200 -9.15 -10.56 11.94
C VAL A 200 -9.17 -9.93 13.33
N TYR A 201 -8.03 -9.41 13.81
CA TYR A 201 -7.87 -8.95 15.19
C TYR A 201 -7.73 -7.43 15.36
N GLY A 202 -7.69 -6.71 14.24
CA GLY A 202 -7.55 -5.26 14.17
C GLY A 202 -6.10 -4.79 14.00
N GLY A 203 -5.98 -3.56 13.51
CA GLY A 203 -4.74 -2.83 13.35
C GLY A 203 -4.84 -1.38 13.84
N ALA A 204 -3.68 -0.79 14.07
CA ALA A 204 -3.43 0.56 14.53
C ALA A 204 -2.37 1.17 13.61
N ASP A 205 -2.46 2.45 13.25
CA ASP A 205 -1.43 3.02 12.38
C ASP A 205 -0.09 3.02 13.09
N TYR A 206 -0.06 3.27 14.40
CA TYR A 206 1.18 3.31 15.17
C TYR A 206 1.04 2.61 16.52
N VAL A 207 2.07 1.86 16.91
CA VAL A 207 2.17 1.23 18.23
C VAL A 207 3.54 1.51 18.80
N PHE A 208 3.59 2.26 19.91
CA PHE A 208 4.85 2.64 20.54
C PHE A 208 5.02 1.98 21.90
N THR A 209 6.24 1.53 22.20
CA THR A 209 6.61 1.02 23.51
C THR A 209 7.46 2.01 24.29
N LYS A 210 7.16 2.19 25.57
CA LYS A 210 7.98 3.00 26.48
C LYS A 210 8.23 2.25 27.79
N ARG A 211 9.49 1.90 28.04
CA ARG A 211 9.93 1.28 29.29
C ARG A 211 10.51 2.33 30.24
N HIS A 212 10.01 2.36 31.46
CA HIS A 212 10.55 3.13 32.57
C HIS A 212 11.35 2.22 33.50
N TYR A 213 12.37 2.77 34.15
CA TYR A 213 13.18 2.06 35.16
C TYR A 213 12.86 2.62 36.53
N SER A 214 12.65 1.74 37.51
CA SER A 214 12.51 2.14 38.90
C SER A 214 13.85 2.58 39.49
N ASP A 215 13.78 3.41 40.54
CA ASP A 215 14.95 3.89 41.26
C ASP A 215 15.75 2.72 41.86
N GLU A 216 15.06 1.64 42.24
CA GLU A 216 15.69 0.41 42.74
C GLU A 216 16.56 -0.26 41.67
N ILE A 217 16.04 -0.45 40.44
CA ILE A 217 16.83 -1.06 39.35
C ILE A 217 17.98 -0.14 38.92
N ILE A 218 17.74 1.16 38.85
CA ILE A 218 18.79 2.14 38.53
C ILE A 218 19.92 2.05 39.58
N SER A 219 19.56 2.01 40.87
CA SER A 219 20.52 1.90 41.97
C SER A 219 21.32 0.59 41.91
N LEU A 220 20.67 -0.54 41.58
CA LEU A 220 21.33 -1.83 41.40
C LEU A 220 22.30 -1.80 40.21
N ALA A 221 21.92 -1.19 39.09
CA ALA A 221 22.78 -1.05 37.92
C ALA A 221 24.03 -0.22 38.23
N ILE A 222 23.88 0.91 38.94
CA ILE A 222 25.00 1.75 39.37
C ILE A 222 25.96 0.94 40.26
N LYS A 223 25.45 0.22 41.26
CA LYS A 223 26.28 -0.62 42.13
C LYS A 223 27.07 -1.68 41.34
N SER A 224 26.41 -2.38 40.41
CA SER A 224 27.05 -3.40 39.58
C SER A 224 28.13 -2.84 38.67
N LEU A 225 27.98 -1.60 38.18
CA LEU A 225 29.01 -0.94 37.36
C LEU A 225 30.23 -0.55 38.19
N ILE A 226 30.03 -0.04 39.42
CA ILE A 226 31.12 0.29 40.33
C ILE A 226 31.94 -0.96 40.68
N GLU A 227 31.27 -2.08 40.99
CA GLU A 227 31.93 -3.36 41.31
C GLU A 227 32.72 -3.98 40.14
N LYS A 228 32.38 -3.64 38.89
CA LYS A 228 33.12 -4.11 37.70
C LYS A 228 34.31 -3.25 37.35
N GLN A 229 34.35 -2.00 37.81
CA GLN A 229 35.40 -1.03 37.51
C GLN A 229 36.41 -0.84 38.64
N GLY A 230 36.07 -1.27 39.87
CA GLY A 230 36.99 -1.36 41.01
C GLY A 230 37.65 -2.74 41.07
#